data_AF-A0A0Q3SZ88-F1
#
_entry.id   AF-A0A0Q3SZ88-F1
#
_cell.length_a   1.000
_cell.length_b   1.000
_cell.length_c   1.000
_cell.angle_alpha   90.00
_cell.angle_beta   90.00
_cell.angle_gamma   90.00
#
_symmetry.space_group_name_H-M   'P 1'
#
loop_
_entity.id
_entity.type
_entity.pdbx_description
1 polymer ?
#
loop_
_entity_poly.entity_id
_entity_poly.type
_entity_poly.pdbx_seq_one_letter_code
_entity_poly.pdbx_strand_id
1 'polypeptide(L)'
;MLQTSNYSLVLFLQFLLLFYDLFVNSFSELLRTAPAVQLVLFIIQDIAILFNVIIIFLMFFNTFVFQAGLVNLLFHKFKGTILLSAAYLGLSISFHVWVMNLRWRDSSRFVWTEGLQTLFVFQRLAAVLYCYFYKRTAVHLGDPLFYQDSLWLRKEFEHFRRQRSSAPLQVLLFLNGWYSATYFLLEAFIFVYKVLLLPYPFTNLALDVVLLFLYLGTEATRIFFGELDSLCAAAQALHPLRSPGADLLPVLTTAVQSAEAAAEATKHMEAGAGRASYISSARLLQPDPGAVAVAAVLRAVLEGLRS
;
A
#
# COMPACT_ATOMS: atom_id res chain seq x y z
N MET A 1 -9.97 13.03 -16.27
CA MET A 1 -11.00 14.01 -15.83
C MET A 1 -12.31 13.27 -15.66
N LEU A 2 -12.82 13.13 -14.44
CA LEU A 2 -14.19 12.65 -14.21
C LEU A 2 -15.14 13.74 -14.74
N GLN A 3 -15.90 13.46 -15.79
CA GLN A 3 -17.05 14.30 -16.15
C GLN A 3 -17.99 14.36 -14.94
N THR A 4 -18.55 15.53 -14.66
CA THR A 4 -19.42 15.80 -13.50
C THR A 4 -20.54 14.78 -13.31
N SER A 5 -21.07 14.22 -14.41
CA SER A 5 -22.04 13.11 -14.41
C SER A 5 -21.50 11.83 -13.75
N ASN A 6 -20.25 11.46 -14.02
CA ASN A 6 -19.64 10.23 -13.47
C ASN A 6 -19.35 10.34 -11.98
N TYR A 7 -18.95 11.53 -11.51
CA TYR A 7 -18.75 11.76 -10.08
C TYR A 7 -20.06 11.70 -9.29
N SER A 8 -21.15 12.26 -9.85
CA SER A 8 -22.48 12.18 -9.25
C SER A 8 -22.94 10.73 -9.04
N LEU A 9 -22.69 9.84 -10.02
CA LEU A 9 -23.00 8.42 -9.90
C LEU A 9 -22.17 7.71 -8.82
N VAL A 10 -20.87 8.00 -8.74
CA VAL A 10 -20.01 7.43 -7.69
C VAL A 10 -20.49 7.86 -6.30
N LEU A 11 -20.82 9.14 -6.13
CA LEU A 11 -21.31 9.67 -4.87
C LEU A 11 -22.69 9.09 -4.49
N PHE A 12 -23.58 8.91 -5.48
CA PHE A 12 -24.86 8.24 -5.28
C PHE A 12 -24.68 6.79 -4.81
N LEU A 13 -23.79 6.03 -5.46
CA LEU A 13 -23.48 4.66 -5.06
C LEU A 13 -22.93 4.60 -3.63
N GLN A 14 -22.01 5.50 -3.28
CA GLN A 14 -21.45 5.59 -1.92
C GLN A 14 -22.54 5.85 -0.87
N PHE A 15 -23.47 6.77 -1.16
CA PHE A 15 -24.59 7.04 -0.26
C PHE A 15 -25.58 5.88 -0.17
N LEU A 16 -25.82 5.16 -1.27
CA LEU A 16 -26.65 3.96 -1.25
C LEU A 16 -26.03 2.87 -0.34
N LEU A 17 -24.72 2.64 -0.45
CA LEU A 17 -24.01 1.68 0.40
C LEU A 17 -24.00 2.10 1.88
N LEU A 18 -23.82 3.41 2.17
CA LEU A 18 -23.94 3.93 3.54
C LEU A 18 -25.37 3.80 4.09
N PHE A 19 -26.38 4.03 3.27
CA PHE A 19 -27.78 3.85 3.64
C PHE A 19 -28.06 2.38 3.97
N TYR A 20 -27.52 1.45 3.17
CA TYR A 20 -27.64 0.03 3.45
C TYR A 20 -26.96 -0.36 4.78
N ASP A 21 -25.75 0.13 5.06
CA ASP A 21 -25.09 -0.08 6.36
C ASP A 21 -25.96 0.42 7.53
N LEU A 22 -26.50 1.63 7.43
CA LEU A 22 -27.41 2.19 8.44
C LEU A 22 -28.68 1.34 8.61
N PHE A 23 -29.23 0.84 7.50
CA PHE A 23 -30.39 -0.04 7.50
C PHE A 23 -30.10 -1.34 8.27
N VAL A 24 -29.00 -2.04 7.95
CA VAL A 24 -28.67 -3.30 8.64
C VAL A 24 -28.36 -3.04 10.12
N ASN A 25 -27.66 -1.96 10.44
CA ASN A 25 -27.42 -1.55 11.84
C ASN A 25 -28.72 -1.27 12.62
N SER A 26 -29.77 -0.79 11.96
CA SER A 26 -31.03 -0.45 12.61
C SER A 26 -32.00 -1.64 12.71
N PHE A 27 -32.05 -2.49 11.67
CA PHE A 27 -33.12 -3.47 11.51
C PHE A 27 -32.69 -4.94 11.64
N SER A 28 -31.39 -5.25 11.64
CA SER A 28 -30.91 -6.65 11.68
C SER A 28 -31.41 -7.43 12.90
N GLU A 29 -31.67 -6.77 14.03
CA GLU A 29 -32.17 -7.43 15.25
C GLU A 29 -33.62 -7.93 15.10
N LEU A 30 -34.42 -7.34 14.20
CA LEU A 30 -35.78 -7.82 13.90
C LEU A 30 -35.78 -9.24 13.30
N LEU A 31 -34.66 -9.63 12.67
CA LEU A 31 -34.48 -10.93 12.02
C LEU A 31 -33.76 -11.95 12.91
N ARG A 32 -33.67 -11.69 14.22
CA ARG A 32 -33.02 -12.58 15.20
C ARG A 32 -33.52 -14.02 15.14
N THR A 33 -34.81 -14.24 14.89
CA THR A 33 -35.41 -15.57 14.83
C THR A 33 -35.04 -16.35 13.56
N ALA A 34 -34.52 -15.66 12.54
CA ALA A 34 -34.07 -16.22 11.27
C ALA A 34 -32.54 -16.01 11.10
N PRO A 35 -31.70 -16.76 11.85
CA PRO A 35 -30.26 -16.50 11.93
C PRO A 35 -29.55 -16.61 10.56
N ALA A 36 -30.04 -17.45 9.65
CA ALA A 36 -29.51 -17.53 8.28
C ALA A 36 -29.73 -16.24 7.49
N VAL A 37 -30.91 -15.61 7.60
CA VAL A 37 -31.20 -14.34 6.92
C VAL A 37 -30.38 -13.21 7.55
N GLN A 38 -30.26 -13.22 8.88
CA GLN A 38 -29.43 -12.26 9.61
C GLN A 38 -27.95 -12.35 9.19
N LEU A 39 -27.42 -13.57 9.05
CA LEU A 39 -26.05 -13.81 8.56
C LEU A 39 -25.85 -13.22 7.15
N VAL A 40 -26.79 -13.45 6.23
CA VAL A 40 -26.70 -12.91 4.87
C VAL A 40 -26.67 -11.38 4.87
N LEU A 41 -27.50 -10.73 5.68
CA LEU A 41 -27.48 -9.27 5.81
C LEU A 41 -26.14 -8.75 6.33
N PHE A 42 -25.55 -9.42 7.33
CA PHE A 42 -24.24 -9.06 7.86
C PHE A 42 -23.12 -9.23 6.82
N ILE A 43 -23.14 -10.32 6.04
CA ILE A 43 -22.17 -10.52 4.95
C ILE A 43 -22.31 -9.41 3.90
N ILE A 44 -23.53 -9.08 3.48
CA ILE A 44 -23.75 -8.01 2.50
C ILE A 44 -23.33 -6.65 3.09
N GLN A 45 -23.56 -6.41 4.38
CA GLN A 45 -23.13 -5.18 5.06
C GLN A 45 -21.60 -5.07 5.08
N ASP A 46 -20.88 -6.11 5.48
CA ASP A 46 -19.42 -6.10 5.54
C ASP A 46 -18.82 -5.91 4.14
N ILE A 47 -19.41 -6.54 3.12
CA ILE A 47 -19.06 -6.32 1.71
C ILE A 47 -19.32 -4.86 1.32
N ALA A 48 -20.48 -4.29 1.66
CA ALA A 48 -20.82 -2.91 1.34
C ALA A 48 -19.87 -1.88 2.00
N ILE A 49 -19.49 -2.11 3.26
CA ILE A 49 -18.48 -1.30 3.97
C ILE A 49 -17.14 -1.40 3.24
N LEU A 50 -16.70 -2.62 2.90
CA LEU A 50 -15.46 -2.84 2.17
C LEU A 50 -15.47 -2.14 0.80
N PHE A 51 -16.56 -2.24 0.04
CA PHE A 51 -16.73 -1.55 -1.24
C PHE A 51 -16.66 -0.03 -1.09
N ASN A 52 -17.28 0.53 -0.06
CA ASN A 52 -17.16 1.95 0.26
C ASN A 52 -15.70 2.37 0.49
N VAL A 53 -14.95 1.58 1.27
CA VAL A 53 -13.51 1.81 1.48
C VAL A 53 -12.74 1.77 0.16
N ILE A 54 -13.00 0.75 -0.68
CA ILE A 54 -12.40 0.62 -2.00
C ILE A 54 -12.70 1.84 -2.88
N ILE A 55 -13.93 2.32 -2.90
CA ILE A 55 -14.32 3.48 -3.71
C ILE A 55 -13.52 4.72 -3.30
N ILE A 56 -13.33 4.98 -1.99
CA ILE A 56 -12.48 6.10 -1.53
C ILE A 56 -11.05 5.97 -2.08
N PHE A 57 -10.46 4.78 -2.03
CA PHE A 57 -9.12 4.55 -2.59
C PHE A 57 -9.09 4.73 -4.12
N LEU A 58 -10.10 4.24 -4.85
CA LEU A 58 -10.24 4.48 -6.29
C LEU A 58 -10.37 5.97 -6.62
N MET A 59 -11.08 6.73 -5.79
CA MET A 59 -11.16 8.19 -5.94
C MET A 59 -9.80 8.84 -5.72
N PHE A 60 -9.02 8.42 -4.72
CA PHE A 60 -7.65 8.89 -4.53
C PHE A 60 -6.78 8.67 -5.77
N PHE A 61 -6.76 7.46 -6.33
CA PHE A 61 -6.00 7.13 -7.55
C PHE A 61 -6.38 8.01 -8.75
N ASN A 62 -7.63 8.44 -8.82
CA ASN A 62 -8.14 9.31 -9.88
C ASN A 62 -7.84 10.80 -9.67
N THR A 63 -7.37 11.22 -8.49
CA THR A 63 -6.99 12.62 -8.24
C THR A 63 -5.68 12.96 -8.96
N PHE A 64 -5.58 14.20 -9.44
CA PHE A 64 -4.34 14.71 -10.01
C PHE A 64 -3.23 14.75 -8.97
N VAL A 65 -3.54 15.04 -7.70
CA VAL A 65 -2.58 15.02 -6.56
C VAL A 65 -1.89 13.66 -6.41
N PHE A 66 -2.63 12.57 -6.62
CA PHE A 66 -2.09 11.22 -6.55
C PHE A 66 -1.27 10.86 -7.79
N GLN A 67 -1.77 11.21 -8.97
CA GLN A 67 -1.02 11.06 -10.24
C GLN A 67 0.25 11.91 -10.29
N ALA A 68 0.24 13.02 -9.55
CA ALA A 68 1.34 13.93 -9.29
C ALA A 68 2.35 13.44 -8.25
N GLY A 69 2.07 12.33 -7.55
CA GLY A 69 3.00 11.70 -6.62
C GLY A 69 2.95 12.25 -5.20
N LEU A 70 2.07 13.22 -4.93
CA LEU A 70 1.85 13.78 -3.60
C LEU A 70 0.93 12.87 -2.76
N VAL A 71 1.21 11.57 -2.78
CA VAL A 71 0.38 10.57 -2.11
C VAL A 71 0.44 10.71 -0.59
N ASN A 72 1.61 11.06 -0.04
CA ASN A 72 1.76 11.34 1.39
C ASN A 72 0.86 12.50 1.85
N LEU A 73 0.65 13.52 1.02
CA LEU A 73 -0.25 14.64 1.34
C LEU A 73 -1.69 14.14 1.49
N LEU A 74 -2.13 13.29 0.56
CA LEU A 74 -3.48 12.75 0.54
C LEU A 74 -3.72 11.81 1.73
N PHE A 75 -2.78 10.90 2.00
CA PHE A 75 -2.84 10.02 3.16
C PHE A 75 -2.81 10.81 4.47
N HIS A 76 -1.97 11.83 4.61
CA HIS A 76 -1.94 12.63 5.83
C HIS A 76 -3.25 13.39 6.05
N LYS A 77 -3.82 13.96 4.98
CA LYS A 77 -5.09 14.72 5.03
C LYS A 77 -6.28 13.83 5.39
N PHE A 78 -6.32 12.59 4.90
CA PHE A 78 -7.46 11.68 5.07
C PHE A 78 -7.20 10.49 6.01
N LYS A 79 -6.07 10.48 6.75
CA LYS A 79 -5.68 9.39 7.67
C LYS A 79 -6.78 9.01 8.66
N GLY A 80 -7.51 10.00 9.18
CA GLY A 80 -8.58 9.78 10.13
C GLY A 80 -9.70 8.90 9.55
N THR A 81 -10.14 9.21 8.34
CA THR A 81 -11.18 8.43 7.65
C THR A 81 -10.71 7.02 7.35
N ILE A 82 -9.46 6.85 6.90
CA ILE A 82 -8.89 5.52 6.58
C ILE A 82 -8.83 4.64 7.84
N LEU A 83 -8.23 5.17 8.91
CA LEU A 83 -8.10 4.44 10.17
C LEU A 83 -9.47 4.10 10.77
N LEU A 84 -10.40 5.06 10.76
CA LEU A 84 -11.74 4.87 11.28
C LEU A 84 -12.53 3.83 10.47
N SER A 85 -12.37 3.82 9.14
CA SER A 85 -13.02 2.82 8.28
C SER A 85 -12.49 1.41 8.54
N ALA A 86 -11.17 1.26 8.70
CA ALA A 86 -10.56 -0.02 9.04
C ALA A 86 -10.99 -0.52 10.42
N ALA A 87 -11.00 0.38 11.42
CA ALA A 87 -11.46 0.05 12.76
C ALA A 87 -12.95 -0.33 12.78
N TYR A 88 -13.79 0.41 12.06
CA TYR A 88 -15.22 0.12 11.97
C TYR A 88 -15.49 -1.23 11.30
N LEU A 89 -14.83 -1.54 10.18
CA LEU A 89 -14.97 -2.84 9.51
C LEU A 89 -14.54 -3.99 10.44
N GLY A 90 -13.43 -3.83 11.17
CA GLY A 90 -12.97 -4.82 12.14
C GLY A 90 -13.95 -5.04 13.30
N LEU A 91 -14.52 -3.96 13.84
CA LEU A 91 -15.55 -4.00 14.89
C LEU A 91 -16.85 -4.65 14.38
N SER A 92 -17.27 -4.33 13.14
CA SER A 92 -18.43 -4.89 12.46
C SER A 92 -18.32 -6.41 12.33
N ILE A 93 -17.23 -6.89 11.72
CA ILE A 93 -16.98 -8.32 11.53
C ILE A 93 -16.90 -9.04 12.89
N SER A 94 -16.20 -8.46 13.87
CA SER A 94 -16.08 -9.05 15.21
C SER A 94 -17.44 -9.20 15.88
N PHE A 95 -18.30 -8.18 15.77
CA PHE A 95 -19.66 -8.20 16.30
C PHE A 95 -20.51 -9.26 15.58
N HIS A 96 -20.51 -9.28 14.24
CA HIS A 96 -21.27 -10.24 13.44
C HIS A 96 -20.89 -11.69 13.76
N VAL A 97 -19.59 -12.00 13.81
CA VAL A 97 -19.10 -13.34 14.15
C VAL A 97 -19.56 -13.76 15.53
N TRP A 98 -19.44 -12.88 16.54
CA TRP A 98 -19.83 -13.21 17.92
C TRP A 98 -21.35 -13.42 18.03
N VAL A 99 -22.16 -12.51 17.49
CA VAL A 99 -23.62 -12.63 17.50
C VAL A 99 -24.07 -13.93 16.82
N MET A 100 -23.51 -14.23 15.64
CA MET A 100 -23.86 -15.43 14.90
C MET A 100 -23.44 -16.71 15.62
N ASN A 101 -22.27 -16.73 16.27
CA ASN A 101 -21.83 -17.87 17.06
C ASN A 101 -22.82 -18.23 18.18
N LEU A 102 -23.35 -17.23 18.89
CA LEU A 102 -24.31 -17.44 19.98
C LEU A 102 -25.70 -17.87 19.47
N ARG A 103 -26.14 -17.33 18.32
CA ARG A 103 -27.53 -17.47 17.85
C ARG A 103 -27.74 -18.58 16.82
N TRP A 104 -26.66 -19.18 16.29
CA TRP A 104 -26.74 -20.18 15.22
C TRP A 104 -27.54 -21.42 15.61
N ARG A 105 -27.36 -21.91 16.85
CA ARG A 105 -28.01 -23.15 17.33
C ARG A 105 -29.35 -22.88 18.01
N ASP A 106 -29.43 -21.84 18.85
CA ASP A 106 -30.63 -21.51 19.64
C ASP A 106 -31.06 -20.05 19.42
N SER A 107 -31.72 -19.77 18.28
CA SER A 107 -32.13 -18.41 17.89
C SER A 107 -33.22 -17.79 18.78
N SER A 108 -34.01 -18.63 19.47
CA SER A 108 -35.10 -18.19 20.36
C SER A 108 -34.57 -17.61 21.67
N ARG A 109 -33.39 -18.02 22.12
CA ARG A 109 -32.81 -17.61 23.39
C ARG A 109 -32.28 -16.17 23.29
N PHE A 110 -32.72 -15.33 24.21
CA PHE A 110 -32.22 -13.96 24.32
C PHE A 110 -30.91 -13.99 25.12
N VAL A 111 -29.76 -13.98 24.44
CA VAL A 111 -28.43 -14.05 25.05
C VAL A 111 -27.65 -12.79 24.71
N TRP A 112 -27.40 -11.96 25.73
CA TRP A 112 -26.49 -10.82 25.69
C TRP A 112 -25.46 -10.99 26.81
N THR A 113 -24.19 -11.11 26.44
CA THR A 113 -23.09 -11.13 27.41
C THR A 113 -22.55 -9.72 27.58
N GLU A 114 -21.95 -9.42 28.74
CA GLU A 114 -21.30 -8.12 29.01
C GLU A 114 -20.30 -7.74 27.91
N GLY A 115 -19.51 -8.72 27.44
CA GLY A 115 -18.55 -8.53 26.34
C GLY A 115 -19.22 -8.20 25.01
N LEU A 116 -20.30 -8.90 24.66
CA LEU A 116 -21.05 -8.64 23.42
C LEU A 116 -21.72 -7.27 23.45
N GLN A 117 -22.30 -6.89 24.59
CA GLN A 117 -22.93 -5.59 24.78
C GLN A 117 -21.91 -4.45 24.69
N THR A 118 -20.73 -4.63 25.28
CA THR A 118 -19.61 -3.69 25.16
C THR A 118 -19.20 -3.52 23.70
N LEU A 119 -18.98 -4.64 22.99
CA LEU A 119 -18.62 -4.62 21.58
C LEU A 119 -19.71 -3.95 20.71
N PHE A 120 -20.98 -4.22 21.00
CA PHE A 120 -22.12 -3.57 20.34
C PHE A 120 -22.07 -2.04 20.51
N VAL A 121 -21.86 -1.54 21.73
CA VAL A 121 -21.78 -0.09 21.98
C VAL A 121 -20.62 0.54 21.22
N PHE A 122 -19.43 -0.08 21.25
CA PHE A 122 -18.28 0.42 20.50
C PHE A 122 -18.51 0.38 18.98
N GLN A 123 -19.10 -0.70 18.46
CA GLN A 123 -19.43 -0.81 17.05
C GLN A 123 -20.44 0.28 16.64
N ARG A 124 -21.47 0.56 17.44
CA ARG A 124 -22.47 1.60 17.16
C ARG A 124 -21.89 3.00 17.21
N LEU A 125 -21.04 3.30 18.19
CA LEU A 125 -20.31 4.57 18.26
C LEU A 125 -19.40 4.75 17.03
N ALA A 126 -18.66 3.71 16.67
CA ALA A 126 -17.81 3.71 15.48
C ALA A 126 -18.63 3.89 14.19
N ALA A 127 -19.83 3.30 14.08
CA ALA A 127 -20.72 3.45 12.93
C ALA A 127 -21.15 4.91 12.70
N VAL A 128 -21.52 5.62 13.77
CA VAL A 128 -21.91 7.04 13.68
C VAL A 128 -20.73 7.89 13.20
N LEU A 129 -19.56 7.70 13.80
CA LEU A 129 -18.35 8.41 13.41
C LEU A 129 -17.97 8.07 11.95
N TYR A 130 -17.99 6.79 11.59
CA TYR A 130 -17.69 6.31 10.25
C TYR A 130 -18.59 6.99 9.22
N CYS A 131 -19.90 6.97 9.41
CA CYS A 131 -20.85 7.60 8.49
C CYS A 131 -20.58 9.10 8.30
N TYR A 132 -20.32 9.83 9.39
CA TYR A 132 -20.00 11.25 9.34
C TYR A 132 -18.70 11.54 8.57
N PHE A 133 -17.59 10.91 8.98
CA PHE A 133 -16.27 11.16 8.38
C PHE A 133 -16.18 10.65 6.95
N TYR A 134 -16.84 9.53 6.64
CA TYR A 134 -16.92 8.99 5.29
C TYR A 134 -17.68 9.97 4.38
N LYS A 135 -18.89 10.40 4.75
CA LYS A 135 -19.67 11.39 3.98
C LYS A 135 -18.85 12.67 3.75
N ARG A 136 -18.22 13.17 4.80
CA ARG A 136 -17.34 14.34 4.71
C ARG A 136 -16.23 14.09 3.68
N THR A 137 -15.54 12.98 3.75
CA THR A 137 -14.43 12.64 2.84
C THR A 137 -14.89 12.47 1.40
N ALA A 138 -16.02 11.79 1.16
CA ALA A 138 -16.58 11.60 -0.18
C ALA A 138 -16.86 12.94 -0.85
N VAL A 139 -17.47 13.90 -0.13
CA VAL A 139 -17.74 15.25 -0.64
C VAL A 139 -16.45 16.05 -0.84
N HIS A 140 -15.49 15.99 0.09
CA HIS A 140 -14.19 16.66 -0.06
C HIS A 140 -13.41 16.15 -1.27
N LEU A 141 -13.48 14.84 -1.56
CA LEU A 141 -12.90 14.26 -2.77
C LEU A 141 -13.66 14.57 -4.05
N GLY A 142 -14.82 15.23 -3.95
CA GLY A 142 -15.52 15.80 -5.10
C GLY A 142 -15.08 17.19 -5.48
N ASP A 143 -14.24 17.82 -4.67
CA ASP A 143 -13.76 19.15 -4.96
C ASP A 143 -12.91 19.13 -6.25
N PRO A 144 -13.27 19.90 -7.29
CA PRO A 144 -12.52 20.00 -8.54
C PRO A 144 -11.05 20.37 -8.33
N LEU A 145 -10.70 21.03 -7.23
CA LEU A 145 -9.33 21.42 -6.89
C LEU A 145 -8.34 20.24 -6.83
N PHE A 146 -8.81 19.02 -6.55
CA PHE A 146 -7.98 17.82 -6.54
C PHE A 146 -7.74 17.22 -7.94
N TYR A 147 -8.52 17.62 -8.95
CA TYR A 147 -8.47 17.07 -10.31
C TYR A 147 -7.98 18.07 -11.36
N GLN A 148 -7.88 19.36 -11.00
CA GLN A 148 -7.42 20.43 -11.87
C GLN A 148 -6.05 20.97 -11.41
N ASP A 149 -5.26 21.45 -12.36
CA ASP A 149 -3.99 22.11 -12.08
C ASP A 149 -4.25 23.52 -11.51
N SER A 150 -4.33 23.62 -10.18
CA SER A 150 -4.62 24.86 -9.46
C SER A 150 -3.35 25.57 -8.96
N LEU A 151 -3.42 26.89 -8.78
CA LEU A 151 -2.31 27.71 -8.24
C LEU A 151 -1.81 27.21 -6.88
N TRP A 152 -2.71 26.72 -6.02
CA TRP A 152 -2.34 26.10 -4.74
C TRP A 152 -1.49 24.85 -4.97
N LEU A 153 -1.91 23.97 -5.87
CA LEU A 153 -1.20 22.74 -6.17
C LEU A 153 0.17 23.03 -6.80
N ARG A 154 0.28 24.04 -7.67
CA ARG A 154 1.55 24.48 -8.26
C ARG A 154 2.55 24.96 -7.20
N LYS A 155 2.09 25.67 -6.17
CA LYS A 155 2.95 26.08 -5.04
C LYS A 155 3.43 24.89 -4.22
N GLU A 156 2.56 23.92 -3.96
CA GLU A 156 2.94 22.68 -3.28
C GLU A 156 3.94 21.88 -4.14
N PHE A 157 3.68 21.80 -5.45
CA PHE A 157 4.60 21.22 -6.42
C PHE A 157 5.95 21.92 -6.47
N GLU A 158 6.04 23.24 -6.42
CA GLU A 158 7.32 23.97 -6.38
C GLU A 158 8.16 23.56 -5.17
N HIS A 159 7.50 23.33 -4.02
CA HIS A 159 8.15 22.82 -2.82
C HIS A 159 8.66 21.37 -3.01
N PHE A 160 7.89 20.50 -3.67
CA PHE A 160 8.24 19.09 -3.86
C PHE A 160 9.11 18.78 -5.10
N ARG A 161 9.05 19.61 -6.14
CA ARG A 161 9.76 19.43 -7.43
C ARG A 161 11.28 19.57 -7.28
N ARG A 162 11.75 20.20 -6.21
CA ARG A 162 13.17 20.16 -5.82
C ARG A 162 13.63 18.77 -5.37
N GLN A 163 12.75 17.76 -5.23
CA GLN A 163 13.09 16.51 -4.56
C GLN A 163 12.86 15.14 -5.24
N ARG A 164 12.10 14.90 -6.33
CA ARG A 164 12.21 13.65 -7.15
C ARG A 164 11.26 13.48 -8.35
N SER A 165 11.60 12.46 -9.15
CA SER A 165 11.01 11.86 -10.36
C SER A 165 9.61 11.24 -10.18
N SER A 166 9.03 10.77 -11.29
CA SER A 166 7.61 10.42 -11.55
C SER A 166 6.84 9.59 -10.49
N ALA A 167 6.42 10.25 -9.42
CA ALA A 167 5.05 10.26 -8.91
C ALA A 167 4.19 8.97 -8.93
N PRO A 168 3.52 8.53 -10.02
CA PRO A 168 2.71 7.30 -9.99
C PRO A 168 3.55 6.04 -9.74
N LEU A 169 4.80 6.05 -10.21
CA LEU A 169 5.72 4.94 -10.09
C LEU A 169 6.22 4.78 -8.65
N GLN A 170 6.45 5.90 -7.95
CA GLN A 170 6.87 5.90 -6.56
C GLN A 170 5.81 5.26 -5.65
N VAL A 171 4.55 5.49 -5.96
CA VAL A 171 3.42 4.93 -5.21
C VAL A 171 3.28 3.44 -5.46
N LEU A 172 3.39 3.01 -6.70
CA LEU A 172 3.36 1.59 -7.04
C LEU A 172 4.53 0.84 -6.40
N LEU A 173 5.72 1.43 -6.38
CA LEU A 173 6.90 0.85 -5.70
C LEU A 173 6.71 0.80 -4.18
N PHE A 174 6.19 1.87 -3.58
CA PHE A 174 5.91 1.92 -2.14
C PHE A 174 4.86 0.88 -1.74
N LEU A 175 3.69 0.87 -2.40
CA LEU A 175 2.61 -0.08 -2.12
C LEU A 175 3.04 -1.52 -2.35
N ASN A 176 3.81 -1.78 -3.39
CA ASN A 176 4.33 -3.11 -3.68
C ASN A 176 5.37 -3.58 -2.64
N GLY A 177 6.22 -2.67 -2.13
CA GLY A 177 7.12 -2.97 -1.02
C GLY A 177 6.37 -3.33 0.27
N TRP A 178 5.33 -2.57 0.62
CA TRP A 178 4.46 -2.88 1.76
C TRP A 178 3.68 -4.18 1.57
N TYR A 179 3.18 -4.45 0.36
CA TYR A 179 2.53 -5.71 0.02
C TYR A 179 3.46 -6.90 0.24
N SER A 180 4.68 -6.84 -0.32
CA SER A 180 5.68 -7.91 -0.16
C SER A 180 6.06 -8.13 1.31
N ALA A 181 6.28 -7.05 2.07
CA ALA A 181 6.61 -7.14 3.50
C ALA A 181 5.45 -7.74 4.32
N THR A 182 4.22 -7.30 4.04
CA THR A 182 3.02 -7.78 4.73
C THR A 182 2.75 -9.25 4.41
N TYR A 183 2.89 -9.65 3.14
CA TYR A 183 2.76 -11.03 2.70
C TYR A 183 3.79 -11.94 3.39
N PHE A 184 5.06 -11.52 3.45
CA PHE A 184 6.11 -12.28 4.12
C PHE A 184 5.85 -12.46 5.61
N LEU A 185 5.41 -11.40 6.30
CA LEU A 185 5.08 -11.46 7.73
C LEU A 185 3.88 -12.37 8.00
N LEU A 186 2.79 -12.24 7.22
CA LEU A 186 1.62 -13.11 7.34
C LEU A 186 1.97 -14.58 7.11
N GLU A 187 2.77 -14.89 6.09
CA GLU A 187 3.17 -16.26 5.82
C GLU A 187 4.07 -16.81 6.93
N ALA A 188 4.97 -15.99 7.50
CA ALA A 188 5.76 -16.37 8.67
C ALA A 188 4.89 -16.64 9.90
N PHE A 189 3.87 -15.82 10.17
CA PHE A 189 2.93 -16.05 11.27
C PHE A 189 2.10 -17.32 11.07
N ILE A 190 1.59 -17.54 9.85
CA ILE A 190 0.85 -18.75 9.47
C ILE A 190 1.75 -19.98 9.59
N PHE A 191 3.02 -19.87 9.20
CA PHE A 191 4.01 -20.93 9.35
C PHE A 191 4.24 -21.31 10.81
N VAL A 192 4.48 -20.32 11.68
CA VAL A 192 4.64 -20.54 13.13
C VAL A 192 3.37 -21.18 13.72
N TYR A 193 2.19 -20.70 13.32
CA TYR A 193 0.92 -21.29 13.71
C TYR A 193 0.80 -22.76 13.26
N LYS A 194 1.12 -23.07 12.00
CA LYS A 194 1.10 -24.44 11.45
C LYS A 194 2.06 -25.37 12.20
N VAL A 195 3.27 -24.90 12.54
CA VAL A 195 4.28 -25.68 13.29
C VAL A 195 3.85 -25.96 14.73
N LEU A 196 3.24 -24.98 15.40
CA LEU A 196 2.92 -25.08 16.82
C LEU A 196 1.59 -25.77 17.12
N LEU A 197 0.57 -25.60 16.26
CA LEU A 197 -0.81 -26.01 16.56
C LEU A 197 -1.34 -27.14 15.67
N LEU A 198 -0.79 -27.34 14.48
CA LEU A 198 -1.29 -28.35 13.53
C LEU A 198 -0.28 -29.50 13.38
N PRO A 199 -0.71 -30.77 13.38
CA PRO A 199 0.15 -31.90 13.03
C PRO A 199 0.40 -31.94 11.52
N TYR A 200 1.02 -30.88 10.97
CA TYR A 200 1.26 -30.72 9.55
C TYR A 200 2.44 -31.57 9.10
N PRO A 201 2.35 -32.30 7.97
CA PRO A 201 3.43 -33.18 7.52
C PRO A 201 4.67 -32.38 7.13
N PHE A 202 5.85 -32.85 7.57
CA PHE A 202 7.14 -32.17 7.40
C PHE A 202 7.50 -31.85 5.93
N THR A 203 7.05 -32.70 4.99
CA THR A 203 7.26 -32.50 3.55
C THR A 203 6.60 -31.22 3.02
N ASN A 204 5.40 -30.90 3.51
CA ASN A 204 4.67 -29.71 3.09
C ASN A 204 5.25 -28.46 3.77
N LEU A 205 5.74 -28.62 5.01
CA LEU A 205 6.44 -27.56 5.73
C LEU A 205 7.73 -27.15 5.01
N ALA A 206 8.48 -28.12 4.50
CA ALA A 206 9.68 -27.87 3.71
C ALA A 206 9.34 -27.15 2.39
N LEU A 207 8.25 -27.52 1.73
CA LEU A 207 7.77 -26.83 0.52
C LEU A 207 7.36 -25.37 0.81
N ASP A 208 6.65 -25.12 1.90
CA ASP A 208 6.26 -23.76 2.31
C ASP A 208 7.51 -22.88 2.53
N VAL A 209 8.56 -23.41 3.19
CA VAL A 209 9.85 -22.72 3.37
C VAL A 209 10.55 -22.48 2.03
N VAL A 210 10.62 -23.48 1.16
CA VAL A 210 11.25 -23.36 -0.16
C VAL A 210 10.54 -22.29 -1.01
N LEU A 211 9.21 -22.24 -0.98
CA LEU A 211 8.43 -21.24 -1.70
C LEU A 211 8.70 -19.82 -1.16
N LEU A 212 8.84 -19.68 0.15
CA LEU A 212 9.16 -18.42 0.82
C LEU A 212 10.57 -17.92 0.45
N PHE A 213 11.55 -18.82 0.40
CA PHE A 213 12.91 -18.51 -0.09
C PHE A 213 12.93 -18.20 -1.59
N LEU A 214 12.13 -18.89 -2.41
CA LEU A 214 11.98 -18.58 -3.83
C LEU A 214 11.37 -17.19 -4.02
N TYR A 215 10.33 -16.83 -3.26
CA TYR A 215 9.73 -15.50 -3.30
C TYR A 215 10.74 -14.43 -2.89
N LEU A 216 11.49 -14.65 -1.80
CA LEU A 216 12.58 -13.76 -1.37
C LEU A 216 13.65 -13.62 -2.45
N GLY A 217 14.02 -14.74 -3.09
CA GLY A 217 14.94 -14.77 -4.23
C GLY A 217 14.44 -13.96 -5.41
N THR A 218 13.16 -14.06 -5.77
CA THR A 218 12.57 -13.25 -6.86
C THR A 218 12.58 -11.76 -6.55
N GLU A 219 12.33 -11.37 -5.29
CA GLU A 219 12.39 -9.96 -4.88
C GLU A 219 13.82 -9.43 -4.81
N ALA A 220 14.76 -10.21 -4.27
CA ALA A 220 16.19 -9.88 -4.28
C ALA A 220 16.72 -9.72 -5.70
N THR A 221 16.33 -10.63 -6.61
CA THR A 221 16.68 -10.58 -8.03
C THR A 221 16.08 -9.35 -8.71
N ARG A 222 14.83 -8.97 -8.38
CA ARG A 222 14.20 -7.75 -8.90
C ARG A 222 14.92 -6.47 -8.48
N ILE A 223 15.40 -6.41 -7.23
CA ILE A 223 16.18 -5.27 -6.71
C ILE A 223 17.57 -5.25 -7.37
N PHE A 224 18.23 -6.41 -7.42
CA PHE A 224 19.56 -6.57 -7.99
C PHE A 224 19.65 -6.22 -9.48
N PHE A 225 18.69 -6.65 -10.30
CA PHE A 225 18.66 -6.29 -11.73
C PHE A 225 18.43 -4.80 -11.99
N GLY A 226 17.86 -4.06 -11.04
CA GLY A 226 17.73 -2.60 -11.13
C GLY A 226 19.01 -1.84 -10.77
N GLU A 227 19.99 -2.50 -10.15
CA GLU A 227 21.19 -1.86 -9.59
C GLU A 227 22.49 -2.28 -10.30
N LEU A 228 22.41 -3.28 -11.21
CA LEU A 228 23.54 -3.98 -11.79
C LEU A 228 24.55 -3.07 -12.52
N ASP A 229 24.07 -2.10 -13.31
CA ASP A 229 24.94 -1.24 -14.13
C ASP A 229 25.80 -0.32 -13.26
N SER A 230 25.22 0.24 -12.21
CA SER A 230 25.92 1.11 -11.25
C SER A 230 26.91 0.36 -10.36
N LEU A 231 26.55 -0.85 -9.91
CA LEU A 231 27.42 -1.70 -9.09
C LEU A 231 28.60 -2.23 -9.90
N CYS A 232 28.39 -2.59 -11.17
CA CYS A 232 29.46 -3.06 -12.06
C CYS A 232 30.46 -1.94 -12.38
N ALA A 233 29.97 -0.73 -12.66
CA ALA A 233 30.82 0.45 -12.87
C ALA A 233 31.64 0.81 -11.62
N ALA A 234 31.02 0.76 -10.44
CA ALA A 234 31.71 0.96 -9.16
C ALA A 234 32.78 -0.11 -8.92
N ALA A 235 32.45 -1.39 -9.16
CA ALA A 235 33.36 -2.51 -8.94
C ALA A 235 34.59 -2.46 -9.87
N GLN A 236 34.42 -2.07 -11.14
CA GLN A 236 35.53 -1.87 -12.08
C GLN A 236 36.46 -0.75 -11.64
N ALA A 237 35.90 0.36 -11.14
CA ALA A 237 36.68 1.48 -10.64
C ALA A 237 37.40 1.22 -9.31
N LEU A 238 36.96 0.22 -8.53
CA LEU A 238 37.63 -0.25 -7.31
C LEU A 238 38.74 -1.28 -7.58
N HIS A 239 38.87 -1.80 -8.80
CA HIS A 239 39.88 -2.79 -9.17
C HIS A 239 41.33 -2.39 -8.84
N PRO A 240 41.74 -1.09 -8.91
CA PRO A 240 43.08 -0.65 -8.50
C PRO A 240 43.40 -0.86 -7.01
N LEU A 241 42.41 -1.00 -6.11
CA LEU A 241 42.65 -1.33 -4.69
C LEU A 241 43.18 -2.75 -4.47
N ARG A 242 43.13 -3.60 -5.50
CA ARG A 242 43.62 -4.97 -5.43
C ARG A 242 45.15 -5.06 -5.49
N SER A 243 45.82 -4.00 -5.95
CA SER A 243 47.28 -3.90 -5.91
C SER A 243 47.77 -3.28 -4.59
N PRO A 244 48.78 -3.87 -3.94
CA PRO A 244 49.33 -3.34 -2.69
C PRO A 244 49.95 -1.96 -2.91
N GLY A 245 49.49 -0.95 -2.16
CA GLY A 245 49.98 0.45 -2.21
C GLY A 245 49.00 1.48 -2.76
N ALA A 246 47.78 1.10 -3.13
CA ALA A 246 46.75 2.03 -3.60
C ALA A 246 46.12 2.83 -2.44
N ASP A 247 46.04 4.15 -2.61
CA ASP A 247 45.42 5.06 -1.64
C ASP A 247 43.88 4.98 -1.73
N LEU A 248 43.23 4.73 -0.58
CA LEU A 248 41.82 4.37 -0.50
C LEU A 248 40.88 5.50 -0.95
N LEU A 249 41.14 6.72 -0.49
CA LEU A 249 40.29 7.89 -0.75
C LEU A 249 40.21 8.27 -2.24
N PRO A 250 41.32 8.40 -3.00
CA PRO A 250 41.25 8.72 -4.41
C PRO A 250 40.61 7.60 -5.24
N VAL A 251 40.84 6.33 -4.91
CA VAL A 251 40.20 5.21 -5.65
C VAL A 251 38.70 5.15 -5.36
N LEU A 252 38.28 5.36 -4.11
CA LEU A 252 36.86 5.41 -3.76
C LEU A 252 36.17 6.61 -4.43
N THR A 253 36.85 7.76 -4.52
CA THR A 253 36.34 8.95 -5.24
C THR A 253 36.12 8.67 -6.72
N THR A 254 37.06 7.99 -7.38
CA THR A 254 36.91 7.54 -8.77
C THR A 254 35.76 6.54 -8.91
N ALA A 255 35.59 5.62 -7.95
CA ALA A 255 34.48 4.66 -7.98
C ALA A 255 33.11 5.31 -7.85
N VAL A 256 32.97 6.34 -7.01
CA VAL A 256 31.74 7.14 -6.91
C VAL A 256 31.47 7.88 -8.22
N GLN A 257 32.47 8.53 -8.81
CA GLN A 257 32.32 9.24 -10.09
C GLN A 257 31.96 8.30 -11.25
N SER A 258 32.55 7.11 -11.30
CA SER A 258 32.22 6.09 -12.29
C SER A 258 30.80 5.53 -12.11
N ALA A 259 30.36 5.32 -10.87
CA ALA A 259 28.98 4.89 -10.57
C ALA A 259 27.96 5.95 -10.99
N GLU A 260 28.25 7.24 -10.78
CA GLU A 260 27.39 8.36 -11.20
C GLU A 260 27.35 8.53 -12.72
N ALA A 261 28.49 8.41 -13.38
CA ALA A 261 28.57 8.46 -14.84
C ALA A 261 27.83 7.29 -15.49
N ALA A 262 27.95 6.08 -14.91
CA ALA A 262 27.20 4.91 -15.36
C ALA A 262 25.70 5.07 -15.14
N ALA A 263 25.28 5.61 -13.98
CA ALA A 263 23.89 5.94 -13.73
C ALA A 263 23.36 6.97 -14.74
N GLU A 264 24.13 8.01 -15.06
CA GLU A 264 23.74 9.02 -16.05
C GLU A 264 23.66 8.46 -17.48
N ALA A 265 24.56 7.55 -17.84
CA ALA A 265 24.60 6.92 -19.16
C ALA A 265 23.36 6.05 -19.45
N THR A 266 22.67 5.54 -18.41
CA THR A 266 21.43 4.77 -18.57
C THR A 266 20.30 5.55 -19.27
N LYS A 267 20.36 6.89 -19.31
CA LYS A 267 19.44 7.75 -20.10
C LYS A 267 19.42 7.42 -21.59
N HIS A 268 20.53 6.94 -22.12
CA HIS A 268 20.70 6.73 -23.55
C HIS A 268 20.81 5.25 -23.92
N MET A 269 20.65 4.36 -22.94
CA MET A 269 20.75 2.92 -23.12
C MET A 269 19.37 2.30 -23.40
N GLU A 270 19.36 1.30 -24.26
CA GLU A 270 18.20 0.44 -24.41
C GLU A 270 18.19 -0.57 -23.26
N ALA A 271 17.13 -0.54 -22.46
CA ALA A 271 17.02 -1.38 -21.28
C ALA A 271 16.82 -2.85 -21.68
N GLY A 272 17.81 -3.69 -21.39
CA GLY A 272 17.77 -5.14 -21.67
C GLY A 272 17.01 -5.97 -20.63
N ALA A 273 16.71 -5.39 -19.46
CA ALA A 273 16.04 -6.07 -18.35
C ALA A 273 15.27 -5.07 -17.47
N GLY A 274 14.39 -5.59 -16.61
CA GLY A 274 13.64 -4.78 -15.67
C GLY A 274 12.52 -3.96 -16.32
N ARG A 275 12.02 -2.93 -15.63
CA ARG A 275 10.80 -2.22 -16.05
C ARG A 275 11.04 -1.22 -17.19
N ALA A 276 12.29 -0.82 -17.40
CA ALA A 276 12.66 0.09 -18.47
C ALA A 276 12.65 -0.60 -19.85
N SER A 277 12.71 -1.95 -19.92
CA SER A 277 12.67 -2.70 -21.18
C SER A 277 11.30 -2.69 -21.88
N TYR A 278 10.25 -2.24 -21.18
CA TYR A 278 8.89 -2.11 -21.75
C TYR A 278 8.64 -0.75 -22.41
N ILE A 279 9.60 0.17 -22.35
CA ILE A 279 9.48 1.54 -22.84
C ILE A 279 10.56 1.75 -23.90
N SER A 280 10.21 2.36 -25.05
CA SER A 280 11.21 2.62 -26.09
C SER A 280 12.30 3.55 -25.55
N SER A 281 13.56 3.25 -25.87
CA SER A 281 14.75 4.01 -25.47
C SER A 281 14.65 5.52 -25.79
N ALA A 282 13.88 5.89 -26.82
CA ALA A 282 13.57 7.27 -27.18
C ALA A 282 12.76 8.06 -26.12
N ARG A 283 12.19 7.40 -25.10
CA ARG A 283 11.41 8.04 -24.01
C ARG A 283 12.13 8.05 -22.66
N LEU A 284 13.32 7.45 -22.54
CA LEU A 284 14.10 7.36 -21.29
C LEU A 284 14.92 8.63 -21.06
N LEU A 285 14.26 9.76 -20.82
CA LEU A 285 14.94 11.05 -20.60
C LEU A 285 15.62 11.18 -19.22
N GLN A 286 15.48 10.18 -18.36
CA GLN A 286 15.95 10.18 -16.97
C GLN A 286 16.79 8.93 -16.69
N PRO A 287 17.81 9.05 -15.81
CA PRO A 287 18.69 7.94 -15.49
C PRO A 287 17.93 6.92 -14.63
N ASP A 288 18.35 5.66 -14.72
CA ASP A 288 17.75 4.56 -13.98
C ASP A 288 17.80 4.85 -12.45
N PRO A 289 16.65 4.80 -11.76
CA PRO A 289 16.58 5.18 -10.35
C PRO A 289 17.30 4.21 -9.42
N GLY A 290 17.47 2.93 -9.80
CA GLY A 290 18.27 1.97 -9.06
C GLY A 290 19.76 2.28 -9.19
N ALA A 291 20.21 2.58 -10.41
CA ALA A 291 21.58 3.01 -10.66
C ALA A 291 21.96 4.30 -9.90
N VAL A 292 21.04 5.27 -9.85
CA VAL A 292 21.21 6.52 -9.07
C VAL A 292 21.25 6.25 -7.56
N ALA A 293 20.47 5.29 -7.05
CA ALA A 293 20.45 4.97 -5.63
C ALA A 293 21.78 4.39 -5.14
N VAL A 294 22.39 3.48 -5.92
CA VAL A 294 23.71 2.91 -5.62
C VAL A 294 24.80 3.98 -5.61
N ALA A 295 24.80 4.87 -6.61
CA ALA A 295 25.75 5.98 -6.66
C ALA A 295 25.64 6.89 -5.43
N ALA A 296 24.41 7.15 -4.96
CA ALA A 296 24.17 7.93 -3.75
C ALA A 296 24.66 7.22 -2.47
N VAL A 297 24.50 5.90 -2.37
CA VAL A 297 25.02 5.12 -1.23
C VAL A 297 26.55 5.14 -1.22
N LEU A 298 27.20 4.94 -2.37
CA LEU A 298 28.66 5.00 -2.48
C LEU A 298 29.21 6.40 -2.14
N ARG A 299 28.52 7.47 -2.56
CA ARG A 299 28.85 8.84 -2.17
C ARG A 299 28.74 9.04 -0.65
N ALA A 300 27.68 8.52 -0.01
CA ALA A 300 27.53 8.61 1.44
C ALA A 300 28.64 7.88 2.20
N VAL A 301 29.10 6.72 1.70
CA VAL A 301 30.25 6.00 2.27
C VAL A 301 31.54 6.81 2.12
N LEU A 302 31.78 7.42 0.95
CA LEU A 302 32.95 8.30 0.73
C LEU A 302 32.95 9.51 1.67
N GLU A 303 31.80 10.15 1.87
CA GLU A 303 31.66 11.29 2.78
C GLU A 303 31.90 10.88 4.25
N GLY A 304 31.37 9.73 4.67
CA GLY A 304 31.60 9.20 6.02
C GLY A 304 33.03 8.73 6.30
N LEU A 305 33.83 8.46 5.26
CA LEU A 305 35.26 8.16 5.39
C LEU A 305 36.16 9.40 5.32
N ARG A 306 35.60 10.56 4.93
CA ARG A 306 36.30 11.86 4.91
C ARG A 306 36.09 12.68 6.19
N SER A 307 35.08 12.33 6.99
CA SER A 307 34.80 12.88 8.33
C SER A 307 35.66 12.24 9.40
#